data_AF-A0A2V5NBU0-F1
#
_entry.id   AF-A0A2V5NBU0-F1
#
_cell.length_a   1.000
_cell.length_b   1.000
_cell.length_c   1.000
_cell.angle_alpha   90.00
_cell.angle_beta   90.00
_cell.angle_gamma   90.00
#
_symmetry.space_group_name_H-M   'P 1'
#
loop_
_entity.id
_entity.type
_entity.pdbx_description
1 polymer ?
#
loop_
_entity_poly.entity_id
_entity_poly.type
_entity_poly.pdbx_seq_one_letter_code
_entity_poly.pdbx_strand_id
1 'polypeptide(L)'
;MTHGGGAGTFNLPLPLTGNSGIEGRSDGTSNYTVVLTFDTPVNGGSANVTNHTSNCDNNIPVGTGSVSSVSFSGNDMIVTLTGVTDQQVLTLSATGVTGTNGSTGGSGSVPVGFLWGNVNTDRIVNAGDTLLVRDNAGVTLDNTNFQYDVNLDGGVNVGDTTTVRNNSAHCVP
;
A
#
# COMPACT_ATOMS: atom_id res chain seq x y z
N MET A 1 7.52 -1.18 -2.49
CA MET A 1 7.88 -0.91 -3.89
C MET A 1 9.05 0.07 -3.90
N THR A 2 9.79 0.15 -5.01
CA THR A 2 11.00 0.97 -5.13
C THR A 2 10.76 2.07 -6.15
N HIS A 3 11.00 3.31 -5.76
CA HIS A 3 11.01 4.46 -6.68
C HIS A 3 12.24 4.37 -7.58
N GLY A 4 12.05 4.68 -8.85
CA GLY A 4 13.11 4.70 -9.86
C GLY A 4 14.20 5.74 -9.58
N GLY A 5 15.15 5.86 -10.49
CA GLY A 5 16.22 6.87 -10.40
C GLY A 5 17.15 6.76 -9.19
N GLY A 6 17.09 5.66 -8.42
CA GLY A 6 17.88 5.47 -7.20
C GLY A 6 17.27 6.11 -5.95
N ALA A 7 16.02 6.60 -6.00
CA ALA A 7 15.33 7.19 -4.85
C ALA A 7 15.03 6.15 -3.74
N GLY A 8 14.95 4.87 -4.08
CA GLY A 8 14.84 3.79 -3.10
C GLY A 8 13.41 3.54 -2.64
N THR A 9 13.25 3.09 -1.39
CA THR A 9 11.94 2.70 -0.84
C THR A 9 11.48 3.68 0.22
N PHE A 10 10.20 4.06 0.16
CA PHE A 10 9.54 4.85 1.20
C PHE A 10 8.34 4.08 1.75
N ASN A 11 8.28 3.99 3.08
CA ASN A 11 7.23 3.28 3.78
C ASN A 11 6.01 4.19 3.97
N LEU A 12 4.85 3.66 3.63
CA LEU A 12 3.56 4.26 3.96
C LEU A 12 3.05 3.66 5.27
N PRO A 13 2.81 4.47 6.32
CA PRO A 13 2.21 3.98 7.55
C PRO A 13 0.81 3.43 7.31
N LEU A 14 0.51 2.26 7.89
CA LEU A 14 -0.81 1.65 7.86
C LEU A 14 -1.44 1.73 9.26
N PRO A 15 -2.50 2.54 9.46
CA PRO A 15 -3.21 2.62 10.74
C PRO A 15 -3.77 1.26 11.17
N LEU A 16 -3.57 0.91 12.44
CA LEU A 16 -4.16 -0.31 13.04
C LEU A 16 -5.60 -0.09 13.52
N THR A 17 -6.05 1.16 13.56
CA THR A 17 -7.39 1.56 14.04
C THR A 17 -7.96 2.64 13.15
N GLY A 18 -9.29 2.65 13.00
CA GLY A 18 -9.99 3.60 12.14
C GLY A 18 -9.92 3.19 10.67
N ASN A 19 -9.95 4.19 9.79
CA ASN A 19 -9.86 4.00 8.35
C ASN A 19 -8.49 3.41 7.96
N SER A 20 -8.48 2.49 6.99
CA SER A 20 -7.25 1.96 6.41
C SER A 20 -6.35 3.05 5.83
N GLY A 21 -5.05 2.79 5.80
CA GLY A 21 -4.12 3.55 4.96
C GLY A 21 -4.41 3.27 3.48
N ILE A 22 -4.00 4.21 2.61
CA ILE A 22 -4.22 4.13 1.17
C ILE A 22 -2.88 4.18 0.45
N GLU A 23 -2.49 3.07 -0.19
CA GLU A 23 -1.39 3.07 -1.14
C GLU A 23 -1.89 3.63 -2.46
N GLY A 24 -1.52 4.90 -2.71
CA GLY A 24 -1.89 5.64 -3.91
C GLY A 24 -0.93 5.45 -5.09
N ARG A 25 0.23 4.81 -4.86
CA ARG A 25 1.26 4.61 -5.90
C ARG A 25 1.13 3.23 -6.54
N SER A 26 1.53 3.12 -7.80
CA SER A 26 1.55 1.85 -8.54
C SER A 26 2.58 1.90 -9.64
N ASP A 27 3.40 0.84 -9.75
CA ASP A 27 4.32 0.62 -10.86
C ASP A 27 3.64 -0.12 -12.04
N GLY A 28 2.33 -0.32 -11.95
CA GLY A 28 1.54 -1.07 -12.93
C GLY A 28 1.66 -2.58 -12.84
N THR A 29 2.43 -3.13 -11.90
CA THR A 29 2.62 -4.59 -11.75
C THR A 29 1.59 -5.25 -10.83
N SER A 30 0.78 -4.46 -10.11
CA SER A 30 -0.15 -4.94 -9.09
C SER A 30 0.52 -5.77 -7.97
N ASN A 31 1.82 -5.54 -7.75
CA ASN A 31 2.59 -6.17 -6.68
C ASN A 31 2.95 -5.15 -5.61
N TYR A 32 2.83 -5.56 -4.35
CA TYR A 32 3.07 -4.68 -3.21
C TYR A 32 3.87 -5.41 -2.15
N THR A 33 4.56 -4.65 -1.32
CA THR A 33 5.22 -5.18 -0.13
C THR A 33 4.59 -4.53 1.07
N VAL A 34 4.07 -5.35 1.98
CA VAL A 34 3.52 -4.90 3.26
C VAL A 34 4.42 -5.44 4.36
N VAL A 35 4.81 -4.57 5.29
CA VAL A 35 5.66 -4.93 6.42
C VAL A 35 4.80 -4.92 7.68
N LEU A 36 4.72 -6.07 8.34
CA LEU A 36 4.09 -6.22 9.65
C LEU A 36 5.19 -6.30 10.70
N THR A 37 5.29 -5.28 11.55
CA THR A 37 6.29 -5.21 12.61
C THR A 37 5.73 -5.72 13.93
N PHE A 38 6.44 -6.67 14.54
CA PHE A 38 6.10 -7.26 15.84
C PHE A 38 6.95 -6.65 16.97
N ASP A 39 6.55 -6.90 18.22
CA ASP A 39 7.25 -6.41 19.41
C ASP A 39 8.60 -7.11 19.66
N THR A 40 8.79 -8.29 19.08
CA THR A 40 9.98 -9.12 19.20
C THR A 40 10.43 -9.67 17.85
N PRO A 41 11.71 -10.07 17.69
CA PRO A 41 12.17 -10.62 16.43
C PRO A 41 11.46 -11.93 16.07
N VAL A 42 10.93 -11.99 14.85
CA VAL A 42 10.11 -13.10 14.33
C VAL A 42 10.87 -13.94 13.31
N ASN A 43 10.51 -15.22 13.19
CA ASN A 43 11.16 -16.16 12.25
C ASN A 43 10.20 -17.14 11.58
N GLY A 44 8.90 -17.01 11.81
CA GLY A 44 7.89 -17.91 11.25
C GLY A 44 6.49 -17.35 11.39
N GLY A 45 5.56 -17.93 10.63
CA GLY A 45 4.16 -17.50 10.53
C GLY A 45 3.67 -17.53 9.09
N SER A 46 2.36 -17.41 8.94
CA SER A 46 1.68 -17.36 7.64
C SER A 46 0.97 -16.03 7.48
N ALA A 47 0.84 -15.58 6.24
CA ALA A 47 0.03 -14.42 5.88
C ALA A 47 -1.04 -14.79 4.86
N ASN A 48 -2.21 -14.17 4.96
CA ASN A 48 -3.30 -14.33 4.01
C ASN A 48 -4.05 -13.01 3.80
N VAL A 49 -4.61 -12.81 2.62
CA VAL A 49 -5.51 -11.68 2.33
C VAL A 49 -6.97 -12.12 2.29
N THR A 50 -7.85 -11.32 2.87
CA THR A 50 -9.30 -11.51 2.87
C THR A 50 -10.01 -10.18 2.67
N ASN A 51 -11.35 -10.19 2.64
CA ASN A 51 -12.19 -9.00 2.67
C ASN A 51 -11.83 -7.98 1.57
N HIS A 52 -11.77 -8.44 0.32
CA HIS A 52 -11.63 -7.57 -0.84
C HIS A 52 -12.95 -6.82 -1.03
N THR A 53 -12.99 -5.57 -0.58
CA THR A 53 -14.13 -4.67 -0.73
C THR A 53 -13.74 -3.56 -1.68
N SER A 54 -14.54 -3.33 -2.72
CA SER A 54 -14.25 -2.29 -3.71
C SER A 54 -15.42 -1.31 -3.81
N ASN A 55 -15.11 -0.09 -4.27
CA ASN A 55 -16.01 1.00 -4.64
C ASN A 55 -16.83 1.67 -3.51
N CYS A 56 -17.09 2.97 -3.70
CA CYS A 56 -18.08 3.80 -3.03
C CYS A 56 -19.56 3.41 -3.33
N ASP A 57 -19.79 2.28 -4.03
CA ASP A 57 -21.10 1.69 -4.29
C ASP A 57 -21.39 0.49 -3.37
N ASN A 58 -21.70 0.78 -2.10
CA ASN A 58 -22.29 -0.18 -1.17
C ASN A 58 -21.40 -1.35 -0.69
N ASN A 59 -20.08 -1.19 -0.67
CA ASN A 59 -19.17 -2.14 0.00
C ASN A 59 -19.25 -3.58 -0.57
N ILE A 60 -19.52 -3.70 -1.88
CA ILE A 60 -19.59 -5.00 -2.55
C ILE A 60 -18.22 -5.68 -2.47
N PRO A 61 -18.14 -7.00 -2.18
CA PRO A 61 -16.90 -7.73 -2.26
C PRO A 61 -16.42 -7.82 -3.71
N VAL A 62 -15.49 -6.96 -4.07
CA VAL A 62 -14.90 -6.84 -5.41
C VAL A 62 -13.40 -6.58 -5.27
N GLY A 63 -12.63 -7.04 -6.25
CA GLY A 63 -11.18 -6.95 -6.27
C GLY A 63 -10.48 -8.29 -6.05
N THR A 64 -9.18 -8.31 -6.32
CA THR A 64 -8.33 -9.49 -6.17
C THR A 64 -7.02 -9.13 -5.48
N GLY A 65 -6.33 -10.15 -4.98
CA GLY A 65 -5.00 -10.04 -4.41
C GLY A 65 -4.62 -11.36 -3.77
N SER A 66 -3.33 -11.66 -3.68
CA SER A 66 -2.85 -12.88 -3.06
C SER A 66 -1.49 -12.66 -2.43
N VAL A 67 -1.19 -13.39 -1.35
CA VAL A 67 0.17 -13.45 -0.81
C VAL A 67 1.01 -14.33 -1.74
N SER A 68 2.07 -13.76 -2.30
CA SER A 68 3.02 -14.47 -3.15
C SER A 68 4.22 -15.02 -2.35
N SER A 69 4.66 -14.31 -1.33
CA SER A 69 5.74 -14.75 -0.45
C SER A 69 5.68 -14.08 0.92
N VAL A 70 6.30 -14.73 1.90
CA VAL A 70 6.53 -14.21 3.26
C VAL A 70 8.01 -14.43 3.59
N SER A 71 8.65 -13.40 4.14
CA SER A 71 10.01 -13.46 4.66
C SER A 71 10.12 -12.71 5.99
N PHE A 72 11.22 -12.90 6.70
CA PHE A 72 11.40 -12.36 8.05
C PHE A 72 12.75 -11.64 8.18
N SER A 73 12.75 -10.48 8.85
CA SER A 73 13.96 -9.71 9.14
C SER A 73 13.80 -8.96 10.45
N GLY A 74 14.55 -9.35 11.49
CA GLY A 74 14.38 -8.78 12.82
C GLY A 74 12.94 -8.94 13.30
N ASN A 75 12.28 -7.83 13.59
CA ASN A 75 10.89 -7.78 14.05
C ASN A 75 9.85 -7.81 12.91
N ASP A 76 10.30 -7.80 11.66
CA ASP A 76 9.42 -7.64 10.52
C ASP A 76 9.06 -8.99 9.88
N MET A 77 7.76 -9.20 9.68
CA MET A 77 7.24 -10.10 8.66
C MET A 77 7.00 -9.28 7.39
N ILE A 78 7.78 -9.58 6.35
CA ILE A 78 7.72 -8.91 5.05
C ILE A 78 6.87 -9.76 4.11
N VAL A 79 5.70 -9.25 3.76
CA VAL A 79 4.72 -9.94 2.93
C VAL A 79 4.69 -9.33 1.53
N THR A 80 4.90 -10.14 0.51
CA THR A 80 4.74 -9.70 -0.88
C THR A 80 3.37 -10.09 -1.40
N LEU A 81 2.60 -9.11 -1.84
CA LEU A 81 1.30 -9.28 -2.48
C LEU A 81 1.43 -9.27 -4.00
N THR A 82 0.55 -9.97 -4.69
CA THR A 82 0.43 -9.98 -6.15
C THR A 82 -1.03 -9.96 -6.59
N GLY A 83 -1.28 -9.52 -7.82
CA GLY A 83 -2.62 -9.47 -8.40
C GLY A 83 -3.57 -8.52 -7.66
N VAL A 84 -3.03 -7.51 -6.97
CA VAL A 84 -3.80 -6.51 -6.24
C VAL A 84 -4.42 -5.53 -7.25
N THR A 85 -5.74 -5.55 -7.36
CA THR A 85 -6.51 -4.59 -8.16
C THR A 85 -6.55 -3.20 -7.51
N ASP A 86 -6.84 -2.19 -8.32
CA ASP A 86 -7.18 -0.85 -7.86
C ASP A 86 -8.58 -0.78 -7.20
N GLN A 87 -8.92 0.34 -6.57
CA GLN A 87 -10.23 0.65 -5.98
C GLN A 87 -10.70 -0.37 -4.95
N GLN A 88 -9.80 -0.90 -4.13
CA GLN A 88 -10.16 -1.88 -3.10
C GLN A 88 -9.52 -1.60 -1.75
N VAL A 89 -10.17 -2.09 -0.71
CA VAL A 89 -9.56 -2.38 0.58
C VAL A 89 -9.51 -3.90 0.72
N LEU A 90 -8.35 -4.43 1.11
CA LEU A 90 -8.22 -5.82 1.56
C LEU A 90 -7.72 -5.85 3.00
N THR A 91 -7.93 -6.96 3.69
CA THR A 91 -7.37 -7.20 5.02
C THR A 91 -6.20 -8.18 4.89
N LEU A 92 -5.00 -7.75 5.23
CA LEU A 92 -3.84 -8.64 5.38
C LEU A 92 -3.82 -9.15 6.82
N SER A 93 -3.79 -10.47 7.00
CA SER A 93 -3.72 -11.11 8.32
C SER A 93 -2.49 -12.01 8.43
N ALA A 94 -1.75 -11.88 9.52
CA ALA A 94 -0.71 -12.80 9.94
C ALA A 94 -1.23 -13.74 11.03
N THR A 95 -0.90 -15.03 10.93
CA THR A 95 -1.30 -16.05 11.90
C THR A 95 -0.16 -17.00 12.20
N GLY A 96 -0.18 -17.60 13.40
CA GLY A 96 0.82 -18.58 13.81
C GLY A 96 2.24 -18.01 13.88
N VAL A 97 2.37 -16.72 14.18
CA VAL A 97 3.66 -16.03 14.20
C VAL A 97 4.52 -16.58 15.33
N THR A 98 5.78 -16.88 15.01
CA THR A 98 6.77 -17.39 15.96
C THR A 98 7.92 -16.42 16.13
N GLY A 99 8.37 -16.27 17.38
CA GLY A 99 9.51 -15.47 17.76
C GLY A 99 10.81 -16.28 17.77
N THR A 100 11.93 -15.61 17.53
CA THR A 100 13.28 -16.20 17.67
C THR A 100 13.60 -16.62 19.12
N ASN A 101 12.88 -16.06 20.09
CA ASN A 101 12.92 -16.40 21.51
C ASN A 101 12.07 -17.64 21.89
N GLY A 102 11.41 -18.29 20.92
CA GLY A 102 10.53 -19.43 21.15
C GLY A 102 9.06 -19.06 21.45
N SER A 103 8.68 -17.78 21.41
CA SER A 103 7.27 -17.36 21.47
C SER A 103 6.48 -17.93 20.27
N THR A 104 5.22 -18.30 20.50
CA THR A 104 4.35 -18.86 19.46
C THR A 104 2.94 -18.28 19.55
N GLY A 105 2.16 -18.43 18.47
CA GLY A 105 0.75 -18.06 18.45
C GLY A 105 0.47 -16.57 18.23
N GLY A 106 1.49 -15.79 17.85
CA GLY A 106 1.29 -14.39 17.49
C GLY A 106 0.38 -14.25 16.26
N SER A 107 -0.38 -13.16 16.23
CA SER A 107 -1.28 -12.85 15.12
C SER A 107 -1.50 -11.34 15.03
N GLY A 108 -1.99 -10.89 13.89
CA GLY A 108 -2.33 -9.49 13.65
C GLY A 108 -3.02 -9.34 12.31
N SER A 109 -3.80 -8.28 12.16
CA SER A 109 -4.40 -7.94 10.88
C SER A 109 -4.39 -6.44 10.66
N VAL A 110 -4.29 -6.04 9.39
CA VAL A 110 -4.29 -4.64 8.98
C VAL A 110 -5.11 -4.50 7.70
N PRO A 111 -6.09 -3.58 7.65
CA PRO A 111 -6.76 -3.23 6.40
C PRO A 111 -5.86 -2.31 5.57
N VAL A 112 -5.74 -2.60 4.27
CA VAL A 112 -4.91 -1.85 3.32
C VAL A 112 -5.78 -1.43 2.15
N GLY A 113 -5.90 -0.12 1.93
CA GLY A 113 -6.52 0.45 0.75
C GLY A 113 -5.53 0.58 -0.40
N PHE A 114 -5.99 0.30 -1.61
CA PHE A 114 -5.28 0.53 -2.86
C PHE A 114 -6.16 1.41 -3.72
N LEU A 115 -5.69 2.63 -3.99
CA LEU A 115 -6.43 3.62 -4.77
C LEU A 115 -5.46 4.49 -5.57
N TRP A 116 -5.16 4.07 -6.79
CA TRP A 116 -4.10 4.65 -7.60
C TRP A 116 -4.38 6.12 -7.94
N GLY A 117 -3.42 6.99 -7.60
CA GLY A 117 -3.53 8.42 -7.79
C GLY A 117 -4.17 9.19 -6.65
N ASN A 118 -4.62 8.54 -5.56
CA ASN A 118 -5.06 9.25 -4.36
C ASN A 118 -3.84 9.58 -3.49
N VAL A 119 -3.39 10.83 -3.56
CA VAL A 119 -2.15 11.28 -2.91
C VAL A 119 -2.40 12.02 -1.60
N ASN A 120 -3.66 12.37 -1.32
CA ASN A 120 -4.07 13.06 -0.10
C ASN A 120 -4.84 12.14 0.88
N THR A 121 -5.02 10.86 0.54
CA THR A 121 -5.69 9.84 1.35
C THR A 121 -7.18 10.12 1.67
N ASP A 122 -7.85 10.96 0.88
CA ASP A 122 -9.27 11.32 1.09
C ASP A 122 -10.28 10.29 0.51
N ARG A 123 -9.78 9.14 0.03
CA ARG A 123 -10.57 8.01 -0.51
C ARG A 123 -11.25 8.26 -1.86
N ILE A 124 -10.95 9.37 -2.53
CA ILE A 124 -11.48 9.64 -3.88
C ILE A 124 -10.45 10.37 -4.75
N VAL A 125 -10.09 9.77 -5.87
CA VAL A 125 -9.17 10.40 -6.83
C VAL A 125 -9.89 11.54 -7.55
N ASN A 126 -9.40 12.76 -7.42
CA ASN A 126 -10.03 13.93 -8.04
C ASN A 126 -9.03 15.01 -8.46
N ALA A 127 -9.54 16.19 -8.83
CA ALA A 127 -8.70 17.31 -9.26
C ALA A 127 -7.77 17.82 -8.15
N GLY A 128 -8.14 17.66 -6.88
CA GLY A 128 -7.29 17.96 -5.72
C GLY A 128 -5.99 17.16 -5.72
N ASP A 129 -6.05 15.85 -5.99
CA ASP A 129 -4.85 15.02 -6.14
C ASP A 129 -3.95 15.51 -7.28
N THR A 130 -4.57 15.87 -8.41
CA THR A 130 -3.86 16.41 -9.58
C THR A 130 -3.11 17.70 -9.24
N LEU A 131 -3.74 18.59 -8.46
CA LEU A 131 -3.11 19.84 -8.01
C LEU A 131 -1.93 19.55 -7.08
N LEU A 132 -2.07 18.63 -6.13
CA LEU A 132 -1.01 18.28 -5.18
C LEU A 132 0.21 17.67 -5.87
N VAL A 133 0.02 16.76 -6.82
CA VAL A 133 1.12 16.20 -7.61
C VAL A 133 1.82 17.29 -8.41
N ARG A 134 1.06 18.14 -9.09
CA ARG A 134 1.63 19.25 -9.88
C ARG A 134 2.41 20.23 -9.02
N ASP A 135 1.90 20.57 -7.84
CA ASP A 135 2.52 21.54 -6.95
C ASP A 135 3.83 20.99 -6.31
N ASN A 136 4.05 19.67 -6.37
CA ASN A 136 5.28 19.01 -5.98
C ASN A 136 6.18 18.59 -7.16
N ALA A 137 5.89 19.04 -8.39
CA ALA A 137 6.69 18.65 -9.55
C ALA A 137 8.15 19.09 -9.44
N GLY A 138 9.08 18.18 -9.75
CA GLY A 138 10.52 18.44 -9.74
C GLY A 138 11.20 18.42 -8.37
N VAL A 139 10.47 18.13 -7.28
CA VAL A 139 11.08 17.93 -5.96
C VAL A 139 11.90 16.65 -5.91
N THR A 140 12.95 16.64 -5.09
CA THR A 140 13.66 15.40 -4.76
C THR A 140 12.84 14.60 -3.76
N LEU A 141 12.72 13.29 -4.00
CA LEU A 141 11.90 12.43 -3.16
C LEU A 141 12.50 12.22 -1.77
N ASP A 142 11.65 12.27 -0.76
CA ASP A 142 11.94 11.97 0.62
C ASP A 142 10.71 11.38 1.35
N ASN A 143 10.83 11.13 2.65
CA ASN A 143 9.77 10.55 3.49
C ASN A 143 8.52 11.44 3.64
N THR A 144 8.50 12.66 3.11
CA THR A 144 7.39 13.61 3.25
C THR A 144 6.64 13.85 1.95
N ASN A 145 7.23 13.53 0.80
CA ASN A 145 6.69 13.84 -0.53
C ASN A 145 6.64 12.64 -1.49
N PHE A 146 7.12 11.46 -1.11
CA PHE A 146 7.18 10.27 -1.96
C PHE A 146 5.83 9.86 -2.57
N GLN A 147 4.72 10.18 -1.92
CA GLN A 147 3.37 9.87 -2.39
C GLN A 147 3.01 10.57 -3.70
N TYR A 148 3.73 11.63 -4.08
CA TYR A 148 3.48 12.37 -5.33
C TYR A 148 4.17 11.76 -6.55
N ASP A 149 5.16 10.90 -6.38
CA ASP A 149 5.66 10.02 -7.44
C ASP A 149 4.74 8.78 -7.50
N VAL A 150 3.61 8.98 -8.16
CA VAL A 150 2.48 8.05 -8.23
C VAL A 150 2.84 6.83 -9.08
N ASN A 151 3.65 7.02 -10.12
CA ASN A 151 4.02 5.97 -11.06
C ASN A 151 5.33 5.24 -10.68
N LEU A 152 6.01 5.70 -9.61
CA LEU A 152 7.25 5.14 -9.06
C LEU A 152 8.46 5.24 -10.00
N ASP A 153 8.50 6.21 -10.92
CA ASP A 153 9.61 6.40 -11.87
C ASP A 153 10.84 7.09 -11.26
N GLY A 154 10.71 7.61 -10.04
CA GLY A 154 11.78 8.29 -9.31
C GLY A 154 11.72 9.80 -9.33
N GLY A 155 10.69 10.41 -9.94
CA GLY A 155 10.53 11.86 -9.89
C GLY A 155 9.11 12.33 -10.13
N VAL A 156 8.66 13.31 -9.33
CA VAL A 156 7.32 13.89 -9.48
C VAL A 156 7.24 14.74 -10.76
N ASN A 157 6.46 14.28 -11.72
CA ASN A 157 6.38 14.91 -13.05
C ASN A 157 5.00 14.78 -13.72
N VAL A 158 4.93 15.10 -15.03
CA VAL A 158 3.68 15.06 -15.80
C VAL A 158 3.12 13.64 -15.98
N GLY A 159 3.98 12.63 -15.89
CA GLY A 159 3.63 11.21 -15.84
C GLY A 159 2.70 10.93 -14.67
N ASP A 160 3.06 11.35 -13.46
CA ASP A 160 2.22 11.20 -12.25
C ASP A 160 0.89 11.92 -12.39
N THR A 161 0.93 13.16 -12.88
CA THR A 161 -0.27 13.95 -13.17
C THR A 161 -1.20 13.25 -14.18
N THR A 162 -0.63 12.50 -15.12
CA THR A 162 -1.40 11.72 -16.09
C THR A 162 -1.99 10.47 -15.46
N THR A 163 -1.24 9.78 -14.60
CA THR A 163 -1.73 8.65 -13.81
C THR A 163 -2.91 9.04 -12.93
N VAL A 164 -2.83 10.16 -12.19
CA VAL A 164 -3.93 10.65 -11.37
C VAL A 164 -5.18 10.92 -12.22
N ARG A 165 -5.03 11.65 -13.33
CA ARG A 165 -6.17 11.98 -14.20
C ARG A 165 -6.83 10.75 -14.82
N ASN A 166 -6.04 9.74 -15.19
CA ASN A 166 -6.57 8.49 -15.74
C ASN A 166 -7.40 7.70 -14.74
N ASN A 167 -7.17 7.90 -13.44
CA ASN A 167 -7.90 7.26 -12.35
C ASN A 167 -8.92 8.20 -11.69
N SER A 168 -9.22 9.36 -12.28
CA SER A 168 -10.18 10.31 -11.71
C SER A 168 -11.54 9.64 -11.47
N ALA A 169 -12.17 9.98 -10.35
CA ALA A 169 -13.40 9.39 -9.81
C ALA A 169 -13.29 7.95 -9.29
N HIS A 170 -12.10 7.34 -9.32
CA HIS A 170 -11.86 6.12 -8.55
C HIS A 170 -11.99 6.41 -7.05
N CYS A 171 -12.54 5.45 -6.29
CA CYS A 171 -12.81 5.62 -4.87
C CYS A 171 -12.64 4.30 -4.10
N VAL A 172 -12.51 4.41 -2.77
CA VAL A 172 -12.64 3.28 -1.83
C VAL A 172 -13.65 3.63 -0.72
N PRO A 173 -14.30 2.64 -0.07
CA PRO A 173 -15.29 2.86 1.00
C PRO A 173 -14.81 3.69 2.19
#